data_AF-I7AEV7-F1
#
_entry.id   AF-I7AEV7-F1
#
_cell.length_a   1.000
_cell.length_b   1.000
_cell.length_c   1.000
_cell.angle_alpha   90.00
_cell.angle_beta   90.00
_cell.angle_gamma   90.00
#
_symmetry.space_group_name_H-M   'P 1'
#
loop_
_entity.id
_entity.type
_entity.pdbx_description
1 polymer ?
#
loop_
_entity_poly.entity_id
_entity_poly.type
_entity_poly.pdbx_seq_one_letter_code
_entity_poly.pdbx_strand_id
1 'polypeptide(L)'
;MKGIKEYIKDRLGEYKIELDVDSVIEELTLSNKINEFMPPSSIYTVFLMHLGKNDEMYRSILNGEYLFDIEVGLNDEKSLYCDKELKDKIMKIYGERARYVYVKTSGSRHFIGIRLSNRGYDPAAGYSGPESTIPYFLLVKGLKEFRIDDFEWNEIIFGHRIMEDERSKYIEILEHIKRIRLPVQIIDSDAMHMATSITNVHECYLHCGSHANWPEDEDALDCAKTALYCLIYKKSKYRSAIGYSYVLLKYRCSYFKFKIMIRRDRRAEFRVNTRISEVIAQESDIFKKNIRFVKMFLDCHGYFPVYLDDRLVELICLMVGREISTFGRFFIEFLRYQVKLEGLTLNLETLKVTENKNKRFEVVYQHDIVVVRPPPLKIIQRLNGLKKAVVKQKIRLFDESFRLQTYKLLQPFFKDYDFVLSLSDKPGFIEVKDKVMQPFLFGVPLIDEFLLPNLKSKGYFFYSPRHSVLMVKVNEESNPEELLYVLLLKTGFRYFLRNF
;
A
#
# COMPACT_ATOMS: atom_id res chain seq x y z
N MET A 1 34.57 15.29 -27.36
CA MET A 1 33.14 14.92 -27.57
C MET A 1 32.81 13.42 -27.44
N LYS A 2 33.69 12.46 -27.75
CA LYS A 2 33.36 11.01 -27.69
C LYS A 2 32.84 10.54 -26.32
N GLY A 3 33.53 10.90 -25.22
CA GLY A 3 33.09 10.53 -23.86
C GLY A 3 31.77 11.15 -23.40
N ILE A 4 31.38 12.31 -23.96
CA ILE A 4 30.08 12.93 -23.68
C ILE A 4 28.95 12.14 -24.35
N LYS A 5 29.18 11.67 -25.59
CA LYS A 5 28.22 10.85 -26.32
C LYS A 5 27.95 9.52 -25.62
N GLU A 6 29.01 8.85 -25.16
CA GLU A 6 28.91 7.63 -24.34
C GLU A 6 28.14 7.90 -23.04
N TYR A 7 28.48 8.97 -22.31
CA TYR A 7 27.75 9.37 -21.10
C TYR A 7 26.24 9.55 -21.35
N ILE A 8 25.83 10.23 -22.43
CA ILE A 8 24.41 10.43 -22.75
C ILE A 8 23.74 9.11 -23.14
N LYS A 9 24.40 8.28 -23.95
CA LYS A 9 23.90 6.95 -24.34
C LYS A 9 23.67 6.07 -23.11
N ASP A 10 24.60 6.06 -22.16
CA ASP A 10 24.48 5.31 -20.91
C ASP A 10 23.28 5.79 -20.07
N ARG A 11 23.13 7.12 -19.92
CA ARG A 11 22.03 7.72 -19.14
C ARG A 11 20.65 7.46 -19.77
N LEU A 12 20.53 7.52 -21.09
CA LEU A 12 19.29 7.14 -21.78
C LEU A 12 19.06 5.62 -21.74
N GLY A 13 20.13 4.84 -21.78
CA GLY A 13 20.12 3.39 -21.66
C GLY A 13 19.55 2.88 -20.33
N GLU A 14 19.77 3.60 -19.22
CA GLU A 14 19.12 3.35 -17.92
C GLU A 14 17.58 3.32 -18.04
N TYR A 15 17.02 4.06 -18.99
CA TYR A 15 15.59 4.14 -19.29
C TYR A 15 15.15 3.28 -20.48
N LYS A 16 16.06 2.47 -21.05
CA LYS A 16 15.87 1.70 -22.29
C LYS A 16 15.58 2.56 -23.52
N ILE A 17 15.92 3.84 -23.47
CA ILE A 17 15.72 4.79 -24.57
C ILE A 17 16.94 4.73 -25.48
N GLU A 18 16.70 4.52 -26.77
CA GLU A 18 17.69 4.64 -27.83
C GLU A 18 17.34 5.81 -28.74
N LEU A 19 18.35 6.60 -29.07
CA LEU A 19 18.25 7.81 -29.88
C LEU A 19 19.58 8.01 -30.62
N ASP A 20 19.54 8.61 -31.80
CA ASP A 20 20.72 9.12 -32.48
C ASP A 20 21.28 10.36 -31.73
N VAL A 21 22.06 10.08 -30.69
CA VAL A 21 22.76 11.10 -29.88
C VAL A 21 23.75 11.89 -30.74
N ASP A 22 24.30 11.27 -31.79
CA ASP A 22 25.35 11.86 -32.60
C ASP A 22 24.81 13.06 -33.38
N SER A 23 23.67 12.90 -34.05
CA SER A 23 23.00 13.97 -34.79
C SER A 23 22.59 15.15 -33.89
N VAL A 24 21.99 14.88 -32.73
CA VAL A 24 21.50 15.93 -31.82
C VAL A 24 22.65 16.72 -31.18
N ILE A 25 23.76 16.06 -30.84
CA ILE A 25 24.94 16.74 -30.29
C ILE A 25 25.60 17.64 -31.34
N GLU A 26 25.63 17.20 -32.60
CA GLU A 26 26.15 18.01 -33.70
C GLU A 26 25.30 19.27 -33.91
N GLU A 27 23.97 19.17 -33.92
CA GLU A 27 23.06 20.32 -34.00
C GLU A 27 23.27 21.31 -32.85
N LEU A 28 23.38 20.81 -31.62
CA LEU A 28 23.58 21.64 -30.43
C LEU A 28 24.94 22.35 -30.42
N THR A 29 25.97 21.70 -30.98
CA THR A 29 27.31 22.27 -31.12
C THR A 29 27.32 23.35 -32.21
N LEU A 30 26.74 23.08 -33.38
CA LEU A 30 26.63 24.05 -34.48
C LEU A 30 25.80 25.28 -34.09
N SER A 31 24.79 25.10 -33.23
CA SER A 31 23.98 26.20 -32.69
C SER A 31 24.60 26.91 -31.46
N ASN A 32 25.86 26.61 -31.11
CA ASN A 32 26.59 27.18 -29.97
C ASN A 32 25.87 27.03 -28.61
N LYS A 33 24.97 26.06 -28.46
CA LYS A 33 24.25 25.82 -27.20
C LYS A 33 25.06 24.96 -26.23
N ILE A 34 25.99 24.18 -26.75
CA ILE A 34 26.95 23.38 -25.98
C ILE A 34 28.35 23.58 -26.56
N ASN A 35 29.37 23.35 -25.74
CA ASN A 35 30.77 23.33 -26.17
C ASN A 35 31.56 22.26 -25.41
N GLU A 36 32.78 22.01 -25.84
CA GLU A 36 33.64 20.95 -25.27
C GLU A 36 34.15 21.21 -23.86
N PHE A 37 34.05 22.45 -23.36
CA PHE A 37 34.47 22.83 -22.01
C PHE A 37 33.36 22.64 -20.97
N MET A 38 32.12 22.36 -21.40
CA MET A 38 31.01 22.14 -20.48
C MET A 38 31.09 20.74 -19.82
N PRO A 39 30.73 20.62 -18.52
CA PRO A 39 30.63 19.32 -17.87
C PRO A 39 29.61 18.41 -18.58
N PRO A 40 29.86 17.08 -18.64
CA PRO A 40 28.93 16.13 -19.26
C PRO A 40 27.50 16.19 -18.71
N SER A 41 27.34 16.43 -17.41
CA SER A 41 26.04 16.61 -16.76
C SER A 41 25.31 17.85 -17.26
N SER A 42 26.01 18.97 -17.43
CA SER A 42 25.43 20.20 -17.98
C SER A 42 25.02 20.03 -19.44
N ILE A 43 25.85 19.34 -20.25
CA ILE A 43 25.52 19.03 -21.63
C ILE A 43 24.29 18.12 -21.69
N TYR A 44 24.20 17.10 -20.84
CA TYR A 44 23.02 16.24 -20.74
C TYR A 44 21.75 17.01 -20.37
N THR A 45 21.83 17.97 -19.45
CA THR A 45 20.71 18.87 -19.13
C THR A 45 20.27 19.69 -20.34
N VAL A 46 21.20 20.32 -21.05
CA VAL A 46 20.87 21.10 -22.27
C VAL A 46 20.31 20.21 -23.37
N PHE A 47 20.84 18.99 -23.52
CA PHE A 47 20.37 17.97 -24.45
C PHE A 47 18.91 17.60 -24.17
N LEU A 48 18.57 17.28 -22.91
CA LEU A 48 17.19 17.00 -22.50
C LEU A 48 16.28 18.21 -22.65
N MET A 49 16.75 19.42 -22.32
CA MET A 49 15.99 20.66 -22.52
C MET A 49 15.67 20.91 -24.00
N HIS A 50 16.59 20.57 -24.91
CA HIS A 50 16.39 20.71 -26.34
C HIS A 50 15.30 19.74 -26.84
N LEU A 51 15.44 18.45 -26.54
CA LEU A 51 14.46 17.44 -26.94
C LEU A 51 13.10 17.64 -26.25
N GLY A 52 13.12 18.06 -24.99
CA GLY A 52 11.95 18.34 -24.15
C GLY A 52 11.07 19.50 -24.64
N LYS A 53 11.49 20.25 -25.67
CA LYS A 53 10.64 21.23 -26.34
C LYS A 53 9.51 20.56 -27.14
N ASN A 54 9.80 19.41 -27.74
CA ASN A 54 8.90 18.74 -28.67
C ASN A 54 8.37 17.41 -28.15
N ASP A 55 9.07 16.77 -27.20
CA ASP A 55 8.67 15.48 -26.65
C ASP A 55 8.68 15.52 -25.11
N GLU A 56 7.50 15.30 -24.54
CA GLU A 56 7.23 15.35 -23.10
C GLU A 56 8.06 14.32 -22.31
N MET A 57 8.44 13.20 -22.94
CA MET A 57 9.25 12.16 -22.30
C MET A 57 10.58 12.73 -21.80
N TYR A 58 11.30 13.50 -22.61
CA TYR A 58 12.59 14.07 -22.22
C TYR A 58 12.44 15.18 -21.17
N ARG A 59 11.29 15.86 -21.13
CA ARG A 59 10.95 16.80 -20.06
C ARG A 59 10.75 16.07 -18.73
N SER A 60 10.09 14.91 -18.74
CA SER A 60 9.96 14.06 -17.56
C SER A 60 11.34 13.56 -17.07
N ILE A 61 12.26 13.18 -17.96
CA ILE A 61 13.65 12.84 -17.57
C ILE A 61 14.32 14.03 -16.88
N LEU A 62 14.22 15.22 -17.47
CA LEU A 62 14.83 16.44 -16.95
C LEU A 62 14.32 16.78 -15.54
N ASN A 63 13.02 16.57 -15.30
CA ASN A 63 12.38 16.82 -14.00
C ASN A 63 12.65 15.72 -12.96
N GLY A 64 13.28 14.61 -13.34
CA GLY A 64 13.44 13.44 -12.47
C GLY A 64 12.12 12.68 -12.23
N GLU A 65 11.14 12.84 -13.12
CA GLU A 65 9.86 12.13 -13.05
C GLU A 65 10.00 10.68 -13.54
N TYR A 66 9.13 9.80 -13.05
CA TYR A 66 8.97 8.48 -13.62
C TYR A 66 8.48 8.56 -15.07
N LEU A 67 9.17 7.87 -15.98
CA LEU A 67 8.91 7.96 -17.43
C LEU A 67 7.77 7.10 -17.92
N PHE A 68 7.66 5.88 -17.42
CA PHE A 68 6.67 4.94 -17.91
C PHE A 68 5.86 4.40 -16.75
N ASP A 69 4.55 4.47 -16.95
CA ASP A 69 3.54 3.91 -16.08
C ASP A 69 3.30 2.44 -16.39
N ILE A 70 3.44 2.08 -17.67
CA ILE A 70 3.36 0.72 -18.17
C ILE A 70 4.62 0.40 -18.98
N GLU A 71 5.26 -0.72 -18.67
CA GLU A 71 6.38 -1.29 -19.44
C GLU A 71 6.03 -2.72 -19.89
N VAL A 72 6.05 -2.95 -21.20
CA VAL A 72 5.74 -4.26 -21.77
C VAL A 72 6.67 -4.61 -22.93
N GLY A 73 7.13 -5.86 -22.95
CA GLY A 73 7.75 -6.47 -24.11
C GLY A 73 6.67 -7.08 -25.00
N LEU A 74 6.71 -6.87 -26.31
CA LEU A 74 5.81 -7.51 -27.27
C LEU A 74 6.63 -8.35 -28.24
N ASN A 75 6.32 -9.65 -28.33
CA ASN A 75 6.90 -10.54 -29.32
C ASN A 75 6.14 -10.43 -30.64
N ASP A 76 6.81 -9.93 -31.67
CA ASP A 76 6.28 -9.79 -33.03
C ASP A 76 7.11 -10.63 -34.00
N GLU A 77 6.90 -11.94 -33.94
CA GLU A 77 7.58 -12.92 -34.80
C GLU A 77 7.39 -12.66 -36.30
N LYS A 78 6.30 -11.99 -36.66
CA LYS A 78 5.95 -11.67 -38.04
C LYS A 78 6.45 -10.29 -38.47
N SER A 79 7.02 -9.51 -37.55
CA SER A 79 7.48 -8.13 -37.79
C SER A 79 6.40 -7.29 -38.47
N LEU A 80 5.18 -7.34 -37.93
CA LEU A 80 4.01 -6.62 -38.42
C LEU A 80 4.14 -5.10 -38.34
N TYR A 81 4.95 -4.60 -37.41
CA TYR A 81 5.10 -3.16 -37.19
C TYR A 81 6.56 -2.70 -37.07
N CYS A 82 6.84 -1.51 -37.60
CA CYS A 82 8.00 -0.71 -37.17
C CYS A 82 7.68 0.18 -35.95
N ASP A 83 8.71 0.77 -35.32
CA ASP A 83 8.59 1.62 -34.11
C ASP A 83 7.51 2.70 -34.26
N LYS A 84 7.50 3.39 -35.40
CA LYS A 84 6.59 4.50 -35.69
C LYS A 84 5.14 4.02 -35.84
N GLU A 85 4.92 2.96 -36.60
CA GLU A 85 3.57 2.42 -36.84
C GLU A 85 2.95 1.89 -35.55
N LEU A 86 3.73 1.16 -34.74
CA LEU A 86 3.26 0.64 -33.46
C LEU A 86 2.98 1.77 -32.47
N LYS A 87 3.87 2.78 -32.38
CA LYS A 87 3.64 3.98 -31.55
C LYS A 87 2.35 4.68 -31.94
N ASP A 88 2.13 4.95 -33.22
CA ASP A 88 0.93 5.63 -33.72
C ASP A 88 -0.34 4.81 -33.46
N LYS A 89 -0.27 3.48 -33.59
CA LYS A 89 -1.39 2.58 -33.29
C LYS A 89 -1.73 2.59 -31.80
N ILE A 90 -0.74 2.51 -30.90
CA ILE A 90 -0.96 2.54 -29.45
C ILE A 90 -1.51 3.90 -29.01
N MET A 91 -0.98 5.00 -29.55
CA MET A 91 -1.52 6.35 -29.28
C MET A 91 -3.00 6.45 -29.69
N LYS A 92 -3.42 5.84 -30.80
CA LYS A 92 -4.85 5.78 -31.19
C LYS A 92 -5.69 4.92 -30.25
N ILE A 93 -5.15 3.80 -29.76
CA ILE A 93 -5.84 2.91 -28.81
C ILE A 93 -6.13 3.62 -27.49
N TYR A 94 -5.13 4.34 -26.96
CA TYR A 94 -5.26 5.04 -25.68
C TYR A 94 -5.94 6.41 -25.81
N GLY A 95 -5.76 7.10 -26.93
CA GLY A 95 -6.27 8.47 -27.11
C GLY A 95 -5.84 9.38 -25.96
N GLU A 96 -6.78 10.10 -25.36
CA GLU A 96 -6.55 11.00 -24.23
C GLU A 96 -6.09 10.30 -22.94
N ARG A 97 -6.08 8.97 -22.90
CA ARG A 97 -5.66 8.17 -21.74
C ARG A 97 -4.15 8.03 -21.63
N ALA A 98 -3.40 8.33 -22.70
CA ALA A 98 -1.95 8.36 -22.70
C ALA A 98 -1.45 9.79 -22.92
N ARG A 99 -0.43 10.18 -22.15
CA ARG A 99 0.34 11.41 -22.39
C ARG A 99 1.31 11.22 -23.55
N TYR A 100 2.06 10.12 -23.50
CA TYR A 100 2.96 9.72 -24.58
C TYR A 100 3.23 8.22 -24.56
N VAL A 101 3.73 7.72 -25.70
CA VAL A 101 4.14 6.33 -25.92
C VAL A 101 5.53 6.33 -26.53
N TYR A 102 6.39 5.48 -25.99
CA TYR A 102 7.69 5.15 -26.55
C TYR A 102 7.68 3.70 -27.03
N VAL A 103 8.18 3.47 -28.24
CA VAL A 103 8.35 2.14 -28.81
C VAL A 103 9.79 2.02 -29.31
N LYS A 104 10.39 0.86 -29.04
CA LYS A 104 11.69 0.49 -29.58
C LYS A 104 11.64 -0.93 -30.09
N THR A 105 12.03 -1.15 -31.35
CA THR A 105 12.12 -2.51 -31.91
C THR A 105 13.56 -3.02 -31.90
N SER A 106 13.73 -4.29 -31.52
CA SER A 106 14.98 -5.03 -31.62
C SER A 106 14.70 -6.42 -32.18
N GLY A 107 14.94 -6.59 -33.48
CA GLY A 107 14.54 -7.80 -34.20
C GLY A 107 13.03 -8.00 -34.16
N SER A 108 12.58 -9.17 -33.73
CA SER A 108 11.15 -9.53 -33.60
C SER A 108 10.55 -9.14 -32.25
N ARG A 109 11.15 -8.21 -31.50
CA ARG A 109 10.68 -7.80 -30.18
C ARG A 109 10.55 -6.28 -30.08
N HIS A 110 9.45 -5.82 -29.52
CA HIS A 110 9.23 -4.42 -29.20
C HIS A 110 9.28 -4.21 -27.70
N PHE A 111 9.99 -3.19 -27.26
CA PHE A 111 9.76 -2.57 -25.97
C PHE A 111 8.73 -1.45 -26.14
N ILE A 112 7.71 -1.44 -25.28
CA ILE A 112 6.66 -0.43 -25.26
C ILE A 112 6.65 0.19 -23.86
N GLY A 113 6.88 1.50 -23.80
CA GLY A 113 6.72 2.32 -22.61
C GLY A 113 5.54 3.27 -22.78
N ILE A 114 4.59 3.27 -21.85
CA ILE A 114 3.40 4.13 -21.90
C ILE A 114 3.37 5.01 -20.66
N ARG A 115 3.16 6.32 -20.84
CA ARG A 115 2.82 7.26 -19.77
C ARG A 115 1.34 7.58 -19.84
N LEU A 116 0.60 7.30 -18.78
CA LEU A 116 -0.83 7.53 -18.70
C LEU A 116 -1.13 8.99 -18.35
N SER A 117 -2.30 9.44 -18.77
CA SER A 117 -2.90 10.67 -18.27
C SER A 117 -3.73 10.38 -17.01
N ASN A 118 -4.34 11.42 -16.44
CA ASN A 118 -5.32 11.27 -15.35
C ASN A 118 -6.57 10.45 -15.74
N ARG A 119 -6.81 10.23 -17.04
CA ARG A 119 -7.90 9.40 -17.60
C ARG A 119 -7.49 7.95 -17.86
N GLY A 120 -6.25 7.57 -17.52
CA GLY A 120 -5.68 6.25 -17.78
C GLY A 120 -6.59 5.09 -17.34
N TYR A 121 -7.30 5.26 -16.23
CA TYR A 121 -8.14 4.25 -15.59
C TYR A 121 -9.65 4.49 -15.73
N ASP A 122 -10.08 5.42 -16.58
CA ASP A 122 -11.51 5.65 -16.81
C ASP A 122 -12.20 4.36 -17.31
N PRO A 123 -13.47 4.09 -16.99
CA PRO A 123 -14.17 2.90 -17.48
C PRO A 123 -14.03 2.70 -18.99
N ALA A 124 -13.77 1.47 -19.42
CA ALA A 124 -13.59 1.12 -20.84
C ALA A 124 -14.78 0.30 -21.35
N ALA A 125 -15.24 0.59 -22.57
CA ALA A 125 -16.38 -0.10 -23.16
C ALA A 125 -16.10 -1.61 -23.36
N GLY A 126 -17.05 -2.44 -22.91
CA GLY A 126 -16.94 -3.89 -22.99
C GLY A 126 -15.92 -4.50 -22.01
N TYR A 127 -15.57 -3.78 -20.95
CA TYR A 127 -14.68 -4.25 -19.90
C TYR A 127 -15.40 -4.28 -18.54
N SER A 128 -15.38 -5.44 -17.88
CA SER A 128 -16.03 -5.68 -16.58
C SER A 128 -15.06 -6.14 -15.49
N GLY A 129 -13.77 -6.19 -15.79
CA GLY A 129 -12.74 -6.57 -14.83
C GLY A 129 -12.39 -5.43 -13.86
N PRO A 130 -11.38 -5.65 -13.00
CA PRO A 130 -10.90 -4.63 -12.07
C PRO A 130 -10.43 -3.34 -12.77
N GLU A 131 -10.63 -2.19 -12.13
CA GLU A 131 -10.15 -0.89 -12.63
C GLU A 131 -8.64 -0.90 -12.94
N SER A 132 -7.86 -1.54 -12.06
CA SER A 132 -6.40 -1.64 -12.19
C SER A 132 -5.91 -2.30 -13.47
N THR A 133 -6.77 -3.05 -14.17
CA THR A 133 -6.42 -3.79 -15.38
C THR A 133 -6.93 -3.12 -16.68
N ILE A 134 -7.58 -1.96 -16.58
CA ILE A 134 -8.13 -1.23 -17.73
C ILE A 134 -7.06 -0.89 -18.80
N PRO A 135 -5.91 -0.28 -18.46
CA PRO A 135 -4.90 0.07 -19.47
C PRO A 135 -4.39 -1.14 -20.25
N TYR A 136 -4.09 -2.22 -19.53
CA TYR A 136 -3.61 -3.49 -20.10
C TYR A 136 -4.64 -4.10 -21.04
N PHE A 137 -5.92 -4.05 -20.66
CA PHE A 137 -7.02 -4.52 -21.49
C PHE A 137 -7.10 -3.73 -22.80
N LEU A 138 -6.98 -2.40 -22.72
CA LEU A 138 -6.98 -1.54 -23.91
C LEU A 138 -5.85 -1.92 -24.87
N LEU A 139 -4.64 -2.13 -24.36
CA LEU A 139 -3.49 -2.49 -25.20
C LEU A 139 -3.71 -3.86 -25.87
N VAL A 140 -4.02 -4.90 -25.11
CA VAL A 140 -4.23 -6.25 -25.63
C VAL A 140 -5.38 -6.29 -26.64
N LYS A 141 -6.53 -5.69 -26.30
CA LYS A 141 -7.70 -5.69 -27.19
C LYS A 141 -7.49 -4.84 -28.43
N GLY A 142 -6.78 -3.72 -28.31
CA GLY A 142 -6.49 -2.81 -29.41
C GLY A 142 -5.48 -3.37 -30.41
N LEU A 143 -4.55 -4.19 -29.94
CA LEU A 143 -3.56 -4.91 -30.74
C LEU A 143 -4.02 -6.34 -31.05
N LYS A 144 -5.21 -6.46 -31.68
CA LYS A 144 -5.93 -7.71 -31.98
C LYS A 144 -5.14 -8.76 -32.78
N GLU A 145 -4.04 -8.37 -33.41
CA GLU A 145 -3.16 -9.23 -34.19
C GLU A 145 -2.27 -10.11 -33.30
N PHE A 146 -2.13 -9.74 -32.03
CA PHE A 146 -1.30 -10.43 -31.04
C PHE A 146 -2.17 -11.15 -30.01
N ARG A 147 -1.64 -12.26 -29.49
CA ARG A 147 -2.20 -13.00 -28.35
C ARG A 147 -1.68 -12.42 -27.05
N ILE A 148 -2.40 -12.67 -25.95
CA ILE A 148 -1.97 -12.23 -24.61
C ILE A 148 -0.57 -12.75 -24.27
N ASP A 149 -0.24 -13.96 -24.70
CA ASP A 149 1.05 -14.60 -24.46
C ASP A 149 2.21 -13.96 -25.23
N ASP A 150 1.93 -13.11 -26.23
CA ASP A 150 2.96 -12.32 -26.92
C ASP A 150 3.43 -11.13 -26.06
N PHE A 151 2.71 -10.79 -24.98
CA PHE A 151 3.03 -9.69 -24.08
C PHE A 151 3.79 -10.18 -22.83
N GLU A 152 5.02 -9.70 -22.66
CA GLU A 152 5.84 -9.88 -21.46
C GLU A 152 5.71 -8.66 -20.54
N TRP A 153 4.88 -8.80 -19.51
CA TRP A 153 4.63 -7.76 -18.52
C TRP A 153 5.65 -7.81 -17.38
N ASN A 154 6.19 -6.66 -17.00
CA ASN A 154 7.11 -6.54 -15.85
C ASN A 154 6.40 -6.04 -14.58
N GLU A 155 5.08 -6.23 -14.49
CA GLU A 155 4.23 -5.58 -13.51
C GLU A 155 3.40 -6.57 -12.71
N ILE A 156 3.05 -6.15 -11.50
CA ILE A 156 2.19 -6.90 -10.60
C ILE A 156 1.05 -5.99 -10.17
N ILE A 157 -0.16 -6.37 -10.56
CA ILE A 157 -1.40 -5.69 -10.18
C ILE A 157 -2.37 -6.68 -9.54
N PHE A 158 -3.31 -6.19 -8.75
CA PHE A 158 -4.36 -7.01 -8.16
C PHE A 158 -5.73 -6.43 -8.50
N GLY A 159 -6.77 -7.25 -8.39
CA GLY A 159 -8.13 -6.73 -8.36
C GLY A 159 -8.43 -6.15 -6.97
N HIS A 160 -8.92 -4.92 -6.91
CA HIS A 160 -9.50 -4.36 -5.68
C HIS A 160 -11.02 -4.47 -5.76
N ARG A 161 -11.66 -5.12 -4.77
CA ARG A 161 -13.11 -4.98 -4.61
C ARG A 161 -13.37 -3.65 -3.92
N ILE A 162 -14.20 -2.83 -4.54
CA ILE A 162 -14.67 -1.56 -3.98
C ILE A 162 -15.44 -1.90 -2.70
N MET A 163 -14.93 -1.47 -1.54
CA MET A 163 -15.75 -1.44 -0.33
C MET A 163 -16.87 -0.40 -0.52
N GLU A 164 -18.03 -0.66 0.06
CA GLU A 164 -19.13 0.30 0.10
C GLU A 164 -18.67 1.66 0.66
N ASP A 165 -19.47 2.71 0.51
CA ASP A 165 -19.14 4.05 1.00
C ASP A 165 -19.06 4.11 2.53
N GLU A 166 -17.89 3.74 3.09
CA GLU A 166 -17.59 3.73 4.52
C GLU A 166 -17.71 5.13 5.14
N ARG A 167 -17.48 6.19 4.35
CA ARG A 167 -17.60 7.57 4.82
C ARG A 167 -19.06 7.94 5.05
N SER A 168 -19.95 7.59 4.13
CA SER A 168 -21.39 7.78 4.35
C SER A 168 -21.91 6.97 5.54
N LYS A 169 -21.45 5.72 5.71
CA LYS A 169 -21.77 4.90 6.89
C LYS A 169 -21.31 5.55 8.20
N TYR A 170 -20.09 6.09 8.22
CA TYR A 170 -19.55 6.82 9.37
C TYR A 170 -20.39 8.04 9.73
N ILE A 171 -20.74 8.86 8.73
CA ILE A 171 -21.55 10.07 8.94
C ILE A 171 -22.91 9.71 9.56
N GLU A 172 -23.59 8.69 9.05
CA GLU A 172 -24.90 8.27 9.56
C GLU A 172 -24.84 7.75 11.01
N ILE A 173 -23.79 7.01 11.36
CA ILE A 173 -23.59 6.55 12.75
C ILE A 173 -23.25 7.72 13.66
N LEU A 174 -22.39 8.62 13.21
CA LEU A 174 -22.00 9.81 13.96
C LEU A 174 -23.22 10.70 14.25
N GLU A 175 -24.10 10.92 13.27
CA GLU A 175 -25.35 11.65 13.49
C GLU A 175 -26.22 10.97 14.53
N HIS A 176 -26.32 9.64 14.50
CA HIS A 176 -27.04 8.90 15.52
C HIS A 176 -26.42 9.10 16.92
N ILE A 177 -25.10 9.00 17.06
CA ILE A 177 -24.40 9.23 18.33
C ILE A 177 -24.63 10.66 18.82
N LYS A 178 -24.53 11.67 17.94
CA LYS A 178 -24.77 13.08 18.29
C LYS A 178 -26.20 13.35 18.76
N ARG A 179 -27.19 12.54 18.33
CA ARG A 179 -28.58 12.61 18.83
C ARG A 179 -28.76 11.95 20.21
N ILE A 180 -27.83 11.11 20.65
CA ILE A 180 -27.86 10.53 21.99
C ILE A 180 -27.58 11.66 23.00
N ARG A 181 -28.53 11.89 23.92
CA ARG A 181 -28.32 12.82 25.05
C ARG A 181 -27.25 12.25 25.98
N LEU A 182 -26.02 12.73 25.80
CA LEU A 182 -24.86 12.49 26.65
C LEU A 182 -24.70 13.64 27.65
N PRO A 183 -24.15 13.38 28.85
CA PRO A 183 -23.89 14.43 29.85
C PRO A 183 -22.75 15.37 29.43
N VAL A 184 -21.99 15.02 28.38
CA VAL A 184 -20.95 15.85 27.79
C VAL A 184 -21.25 16.06 26.32
N GLN A 185 -21.08 17.29 25.83
CA GLN A 185 -21.26 17.62 24.42
C GLN A 185 -20.09 17.08 23.58
N ILE A 186 -20.44 16.41 22.48
CA ILE A 186 -19.50 16.09 21.40
C ILE A 186 -19.33 17.35 20.55
N ILE A 187 -18.15 17.96 20.62
CA ILE A 187 -17.82 19.20 19.90
C ILE A 187 -17.29 18.93 18.50
N ASP A 188 -16.65 17.78 18.29
CA ASP A 188 -15.99 17.42 17.04
C ASP A 188 -15.82 15.91 16.94
N SER A 189 -15.44 15.42 15.76
CA SER A 189 -15.26 13.99 15.52
C SER A 189 -14.42 13.70 14.30
N ASP A 190 -13.50 12.75 14.43
CA ASP A 190 -12.61 12.35 13.34
C ASP A 190 -12.60 10.83 13.15
N ALA A 191 -12.39 10.38 11.93
CA ALA A 191 -12.07 9.00 11.62
C ALA A 191 -10.78 8.94 10.81
N MET A 192 -9.75 8.30 11.38
CA MET A 192 -8.43 8.22 10.77
C MET A 192 -8.38 7.07 9.76
N HIS A 193 -7.51 7.20 8.75
CA HIS A 193 -7.18 6.14 7.77
C HIS A 193 -8.36 5.57 6.95
N MET A 194 -9.56 6.15 7.04
CA MET A 194 -10.77 5.61 6.38
C MET A 194 -10.62 5.53 4.85
N ALA A 195 -9.97 6.53 4.24
CA ALA A 195 -9.74 6.59 2.80
C ALA A 195 -8.85 5.46 2.26
N THR A 196 -8.06 4.84 3.12
CA THR A 196 -7.07 3.79 2.77
C THR A 196 -7.35 2.49 3.51
N SER A 197 -8.51 2.37 4.18
CA SER A 197 -8.87 1.16 4.92
C SER A 197 -9.09 -0.01 3.97
N ILE A 198 -8.62 -1.19 4.40
CA ILE A 198 -8.92 -2.48 3.77
C ILE A 198 -9.66 -3.43 4.72
N THR A 199 -9.88 -2.98 5.96
CA THR A 199 -10.64 -3.69 6.97
C THR A 199 -12.00 -3.00 7.11
N ASN A 200 -12.95 -3.75 7.65
CA ASN A 200 -14.25 -3.23 8.02
C ASN A 200 -14.28 -2.68 9.45
N VAL A 201 -13.13 -2.45 10.08
CA VAL A 201 -13.02 -1.90 11.44
C VAL A 201 -12.35 -0.55 11.37
N HIS A 202 -13.07 0.50 11.75
CA HIS A 202 -12.63 1.89 11.65
C HIS A 202 -12.44 2.48 13.04
N GLU A 203 -11.27 3.08 13.29
CA GLU A 203 -11.04 3.84 14.52
C GLU A 203 -11.60 5.25 14.37
N CYS A 204 -12.48 5.62 15.30
CA CYS A 204 -13.19 6.89 15.31
C CYS A 204 -13.00 7.59 16.66
N TYR A 205 -12.95 8.91 16.63
CA TYR A 205 -12.70 9.75 17.79
C TYR A 205 -13.88 10.70 17.99
N LEU A 206 -14.42 10.74 19.20
CA LEU A 206 -15.44 11.69 19.62
C LEU A 206 -14.77 12.72 20.52
N HIS A 207 -14.62 13.94 20.03
CA HIS A 207 -14.05 15.02 20.82
C HIS A 207 -15.12 15.62 21.71
N CYS A 208 -14.88 15.56 23.01
CA CYS A 208 -15.78 16.09 24.02
C CYS A 208 -15.29 17.45 24.52
N GLY A 209 -16.24 18.36 24.81
CA GLY A 209 -15.94 19.69 25.34
C GLY A 209 -15.20 19.66 26.68
N SER A 210 -14.38 20.70 26.91
CA SER A 210 -13.51 20.85 28.08
C SER A 210 -14.21 21.34 29.36
N HIS A 211 -15.51 21.68 29.31
CA HIS A 211 -16.23 22.30 30.43
C HIS A 211 -16.87 21.32 31.42
N ALA A 212 -16.91 20.02 31.10
CA ALA A 212 -17.34 19.01 32.05
C ALA A 212 -16.18 18.70 32.99
N ASN A 213 -16.45 18.55 34.29
CA ASN A 213 -15.50 18.19 35.35
C ASN A 213 -14.84 16.83 35.09
N TRP A 214 -13.99 16.73 34.06
CA TRP A 214 -13.23 15.53 33.76
C TRP A 214 -12.29 15.27 34.93
N PRO A 215 -12.27 14.05 35.49
CA PRO A 215 -11.37 13.73 36.58
C PRO A 215 -9.90 13.98 36.18
N GLU A 216 -9.12 14.49 37.13
CA GLU A 216 -7.66 14.66 36.94
C GLU A 216 -6.92 13.33 37.08
N ASP A 217 -7.42 12.47 37.97
CA ASP A 217 -7.00 11.09 38.18
C ASP A 217 -7.32 10.22 36.94
N GLU A 218 -6.34 9.45 36.47
CA GLU A 218 -6.44 8.69 35.22
C GLU A 218 -7.45 7.52 35.35
N ASP A 219 -7.50 6.82 36.48
CA ASP A 219 -8.44 5.71 36.70
C ASP A 219 -9.89 6.23 36.75
N ALA A 220 -10.11 7.34 37.46
CA ALA A 220 -11.40 8.02 37.50
C ALA A 220 -11.80 8.54 36.10
N LEU A 221 -10.86 9.07 35.32
CA LEU A 221 -11.08 9.52 33.96
C LEU A 221 -11.48 8.37 33.03
N ASP A 222 -10.80 7.23 33.13
CA ASP A 222 -11.12 6.02 32.37
C ASP A 222 -12.49 5.46 32.76
N CYS A 223 -12.84 5.49 34.04
CA CYS A 223 -14.20 5.16 34.50
C CYS A 223 -15.24 6.12 33.91
N ALA A 224 -14.97 7.42 33.86
CA ALA A 224 -15.87 8.41 33.27
C ALA A 224 -16.05 8.20 31.76
N LYS A 225 -14.97 7.95 31.02
CA LYS A 225 -15.02 7.59 29.58
C LYS A 225 -15.80 6.30 29.37
N THR A 226 -15.59 5.29 30.21
CA THR A 226 -16.32 4.02 30.17
C THR A 226 -17.82 4.21 30.43
N ALA A 227 -18.20 5.05 31.39
CA ALA A 227 -19.60 5.37 31.64
C ALA A 227 -20.28 5.99 30.41
N LEU A 228 -19.56 6.85 29.67
CA LEU A 228 -20.05 7.40 28.41
C LEU A 228 -20.16 6.33 27.30
N TYR A 229 -19.19 5.42 27.19
CA TYR A 229 -19.31 4.25 26.29
C TYR A 229 -20.54 3.40 26.62
N CYS A 230 -20.80 3.14 27.91
CA CYS A 230 -22.00 2.44 28.39
C CYS A 230 -23.30 3.17 28.01
N LEU A 231 -23.32 4.50 28.10
CA LEU A 231 -24.48 5.30 27.68
C LEU A 231 -24.72 5.21 26.18
N ILE A 232 -23.66 5.31 25.37
CA ILE A 232 -23.76 5.14 23.91
C ILE A 232 -24.26 3.74 23.59
N TYR A 233 -23.65 2.71 24.16
CA TYR A 233 -24.07 1.31 24.00
C TYR A 233 -25.55 1.10 24.33
N LYS A 234 -26.00 1.58 25.50
CA LYS A 234 -27.37 1.40 25.98
C LYS A 234 -28.40 2.12 25.11
N LYS A 235 -28.07 3.30 24.58
CA LYS A 235 -28.98 4.14 23.79
C LYS A 235 -28.81 3.95 22.28
N SER A 236 -27.85 3.15 21.82
CA SER A 236 -27.62 2.97 20.40
C SER A 236 -28.68 2.09 19.77
N LYS A 237 -29.13 2.46 18.57
CA LYS A 237 -29.99 1.61 17.72
C LYS A 237 -29.20 0.51 16.99
N TYR A 238 -27.88 0.62 16.94
CA TYR A 238 -27.01 -0.31 16.24
C TYR A 238 -26.58 -1.44 17.16
N ARG A 239 -26.28 -2.62 16.57
CA ARG A 239 -25.63 -3.69 17.33
C ARG A 239 -24.29 -3.19 17.84
N SER A 240 -24.06 -3.31 19.13
CA SER A 240 -22.95 -2.66 19.81
C SER A 240 -22.22 -3.62 20.74
N ALA A 241 -20.97 -3.28 21.07
CA ALA A 241 -20.20 -3.86 22.16
C ALA A 241 -19.39 -2.76 22.84
N ILE A 242 -18.97 -3.02 24.06
CA ILE A 242 -18.11 -2.12 24.84
C ILE A 242 -16.79 -2.83 25.10
N GLY A 243 -15.68 -2.12 24.89
CA GLY A 243 -14.38 -2.48 25.43
C GLY A 243 -13.98 -1.51 26.53
N TYR A 244 -12.87 -1.79 27.22
CA TYR A 244 -12.37 -0.94 28.31
C TYR A 244 -12.14 0.52 27.91
N SER A 245 -11.79 0.78 26.64
CA SER A 245 -11.42 2.12 26.16
C SER A 245 -12.19 2.57 24.92
N TYR A 246 -13.29 1.88 24.56
CA TYR A 246 -14.08 2.22 23.37
C TYR A 246 -15.51 1.65 23.40
N VAL A 247 -16.37 2.22 22.56
CA VAL A 247 -17.64 1.58 22.14
C VAL A 247 -17.55 1.20 20.66
N LEU A 248 -17.92 -0.03 20.34
CA LEU A 248 -17.91 -0.56 18.98
C LEU A 248 -19.35 -0.65 18.46
N LEU A 249 -19.64 0.00 17.34
CA LEU A 249 -20.95 -0.03 16.69
C LEU A 249 -20.85 -0.74 15.34
N LYS A 250 -21.71 -1.74 15.11
CA LYS A 250 -21.80 -2.46 13.83
C LYS A 250 -22.91 -1.88 12.97
N TYR A 251 -22.57 -1.53 11.73
CA TYR A 251 -23.52 -1.04 10.73
C TYR A 251 -23.15 -1.54 9.34
N ARG A 252 -24.09 -2.16 8.62
CA ARG A 252 -23.91 -2.69 7.25
C ARG A 252 -22.55 -3.36 7.02
N CYS A 253 -22.26 -4.36 7.85
CA CYS A 253 -21.02 -5.16 7.84
C CYS A 253 -19.71 -4.42 8.19
N SER A 254 -19.79 -3.13 8.52
CA SER A 254 -18.70 -2.31 9.04
C SER A 254 -18.82 -2.13 10.56
N TYR A 255 -17.69 -1.89 11.20
CA TYR A 255 -17.53 -1.73 12.63
C TYR A 255 -16.82 -0.41 12.92
N PHE A 256 -17.42 0.44 13.73
CA PHE A 256 -16.90 1.76 14.06
C PHE A 256 -16.57 1.81 15.54
N LYS A 257 -15.27 1.87 15.83
CA LYS A 257 -14.69 1.84 17.17
C LYS A 257 -14.50 3.27 17.65
N PHE A 258 -15.47 3.78 18.41
CA PHE A 258 -15.45 5.14 18.94
C PHE A 258 -14.69 5.22 20.25
N LYS A 259 -13.69 6.11 20.30
CA LYS A 259 -12.92 6.49 21.49
C LYS A 259 -13.25 7.94 21.85
N ILE A 260 -13.45 8.21 23.13
CA ILE A 260 -13.69 9.58 23.62
C ILE A 260 -12.35 10.27 23.83
N MET A 261 -12.25 11.48 23.28
CA MET A 261 -11.07 12.32 23.32
C MET A 261 -11.38 13.64 24.02
N ILE A 262 -10.58 14.00 25.01
CA ILE A 262 -10.60 15.31 25.67
C ILE A 262 -9.35 16.12 25.28
N ARG A 263 -9.30 17.40 25.68
CA ARG A 263 -8.16 18.29 25.37
C ARG A 263 -6.81 17.70 25.78
N ARG A 264 -6.73 17.05 26.94
CA ARG A 264 -5.50 16.41 27.46
C ARG A 264 -5.05 15.20 26.63
N ASP A 265 -5.95 14.55 25.90
CA ASP A 265 -5.63 13.39 25.05
C ASP A 265 -5.00 13.82 23.71
N ARG A 266 -5.15 15.10 23.31
CA ARG A 266 -4.58 15.66 22.06
C ARG A 266 -3.08 15.91 22.17
N ARG A 267 -2.32 14.89 22.57
CA ARG A 267 -0.85 14.90 22.67
C ARG A 267 -0.20 14.97 21.28
N ALA A 268 1.11 15.18 21.23
CA ALA A 268 1.89 15.23 19.99
C ALA A 268 1.62 14.03 19.07
N GLU A 269 1.54 12.82 19.62
CA GLU A 269 1.21 11.60 18.86
C GLU A 269 -0.14 11.68 18.14
N PHE A 270 -1.19 12.16 18.82
CA PHE A 270 -2.49 12.33 18.18
C PHE A 270 -2.43 13.35 17.04
N ARG A 271 -1.79 14.51 17.28
CA ARG A 271 -1.67 15.57 16.26
C ARG A 271 -0.89 15.12 15.04
N VAL A 272 0.21 14.39 15.23
CA VAL A 272 0.96 13.79 14.13
C VAL A 272 0.12 12.76 13.38
N ASN A 273 -0.60 11.88 14.07
CA ASN A 273 -1.47 10.89 13.41
C ASN A 273 -2.62 11.53 12.61
N THR A 274 -3.24 12.58 13.15
CA THR A 274 -4.23 13.40 12.41
C THR A 274 -3.59 14.00 11.17
N ARG A 275 -2.39 14.57 11.31
CA ARG A 275 -1.68 15.17 10.17
C ARG A 275 -1.34 14.15 9.08
N ILE A 276 -0.94 12.94 9.44
CA ILE A 276 -0.72 11.85 8.46
C ILE A 276 -2.01 11.61 7.68
N SER A 277 -3.15 11.46 8.37
CA SER A 277 -4.44 11.24 7.71
C SER A 277 -4.84 12.40 6.78
N GLU A 278 -4.56 13.65 7.17
CA GLU A 278 -4.79 14.83 6.32
C GLU A 278 -3.91 14.84 5.07
N VAL A 279 -2.61 14.57 5.21
CA VAL A 279 -1.68 14.48 4.07
C VAL A 279 -2.19 13.42 3.09
N ILE A 280 -2.52 12.22 3.58
CA ILE A 280 -3.07 11.14 2.74
C ILE A 280 -4.40 11.55 2.09
N ALA A 281 -5.26 12.30 2.79
CA ALA A 281 -6.53 12.78 2.25
C ALA A 281 -6.34 13.76 1.07
N GLN A 282 -5.26 14.53 1.07
CA GLN A 282 -4.90 15.49 0.01
C GLN A 282 -4.27 14.82 -1.22
N GLU A 283 -3.73 13.60 -1.08
CA GLU A 283 -3.15 12.85 -2.19
C GLU A 283 -4.21 12.31 -3.18
N SER A 284 -3.76 11.91 -4.36
CA SER A 284 -4.62 11.40 -5.44
C SER A 284 -5.40 10.14 -5.04
N ASP A 285 -6.56 9.92 -5.68
CA ASP A 285 -7.36 8.71 -5.45
C ASP A 285 -6.62 7.43 -5.83
N ILE A 286 -5.78 7.48 -6.87
CA ILE A 286 -4.95 6.34 -7.28
C ILE A 286 -3.91 6.04 -6.18
N PHE A 287 -3.27 7.05 -5.59
CA PHE A 287 -2.33 6.85 -4.49
C PHE A 287 -3.01 6.21 -3.26
N LYS A 288 -4.21 6.66 -2.90
CA LYS A 288 -5.01 6.04 -1.81
C LYS A 288 -5.32 4.57 -2.11
N LYS A 289 -5.69 4.24 -3.36
CA LYS A 289 -5.92 2.86 -3.79
C LYS A 289 -4.62 2.03 -3.81
N ASN A 290 -3.48 2.63 -4.15
CA ASN A 290 -2.15 2.01 -4.06
C ASN A 290 -1.79 1.62 -2.62
N ILE A 291 -2.09 2.49 -1.65
CA ILE A 291 -1.94 2.15 -0.22
C ILE A 291 -2.79 0.92 0.12
N ARG A 292 -4.05 0.87 -0.35
CA ARG A 292 -4.91 -0.31 -0.14
C ARG A 292 -4.32 -1.57 -0.76
N PHE A 293 -3.65 -1.49 -1.92
CA PHE A 293 -2.94 -2.63 -2.49
C PHE A 293 -1.79 -3.12 -1.63
N VAL A 294 -0.97 -2.20 -1.10
CA VAL A 294 0.10 -2.57 -0.18
C VAL A 294 -0.45 -3.18 1.10
N LYS A 295 -1.45 -2.55 1.73
CA LYS A 295 -2.11 -3.10 2.92
C LYS A 295 -2.69 -4.49 2.65
N MET A 296 -3.34 -4.71 1.52
CA MET A 296 -3.92 -6.01 1.17
C MET A 296 -2.86 -7.09 1.01
N PHE A 297 -1.75 -6.78 0.35
CA PHE A 297 -0.62 -7.70 0.26
C PHE A 297 -0.06 -8.04 1.65
N LEU A 298 0.19 -7.03 2.48
CA LEU A 298 0.71 -7.22 3.84
C LEU A 298 -0.26 -8.00 4.75
N ASP A 299 -1.57 -7.76 4.61
CA ASP A 299 -2.66 -8.46 5.29
C ASP A 299 -2.68 -9.95 4.90
N CYS A 300 -2.55 -10.25 3.61
CA CYS A 300 -2.53 -11.64 3.13
C CYS A 300 -1.36 -12.45 3.70
N HIS A 301 -0.23 -11.80 3.97
CA HIS A 301 0.98 -12.42 4.53
C HIS A 301 1.13 -12.21 6.05
N GLY A 302 0.11 -11.65 6.71
CA GLY A 302 0.01 -11.52 8.16
C GLY A 302 0.91 -10.46 8.81
N TYR A 303 1.46 -9.52 8.03
CA TYR A 303 2.22 -8.38 8.54
C TYR A 303 1.34 -7.22 8.99
N PHE A 304 0.23 -7.01 8.28
CA PHE A 304 -0.78 -6.02 8.62
C PHE A 304 -2.02 -6.74 9.21
N PRO A 305 -2.61 -6.24 10.31
CA PRO A 305 -2.19 -5.08 11.12
C PRO A 305 -1.19 -5.40 12.23
N VAL A 306 -0.69 -6.65 12.33
CA VAL A 306 0.05 -7.13 13.52
C VAL A 306 1.33 -6.35 13.80
N TYR A 307 2.17 -6.17 12.78
CA TYR A 307 3.46 -5.49 12.89
C TYR A 307 3.45 -4.12 12.22
N LEU A 308 2.66 -3.98 11.16
CA LEU A 308 2.52 -2.75 10.41
C LEU A 308 1.08 -2.26 10.59
N ASP A 309 0.88 -1.20 11.38
CA ASP A 309 -0.41 -0.53 11.52
C ASP A 309 -0.70 0.39 10.32
N ASP A 310 -1.90 0.96 10.25
CA ASP A 310 -2.28 1.87 9.17
C ASP A 310 -1.30 3.05 9.02
N ARG A 311 -0.91 3.65 10.14
CA ARG A 311 0.07 4.75 10.21
C ARG A 311 1.38 4.37 9.53
N LEU A 312 1.96 3.23 9.90
CA LEU A 312 3.27 2.81 9.41
C LEU A 312 3.23 2.45 7.92
N VAL A 313 2.19 1.78 7.46
CA VAL A 313 2.04 1.46 6.02
C VAL A 313 1.88 2.73 5.19
N GLU A 314 1.11 3.71 5.67
CA GLU A 314 0.93 4.99 4.98
C GLU A 314 2.22 5.79 4.89
N LEU A 315 2.99 5.88 5.98
CA LEU A 315 4.31 6.51 5.97
C LEU A 315 5.26 5.81 4.99
N ILE A 316 5.30 4.47 4.99
CA ILE A 316 6.09 3.72 4.01
C ILE A 316 5.64 4.05 2.58
N CYS A 317 4.34 4.12 2.31
CA CYS A 317 3.83 4.44 0.98
C CYS A 317 4.17 5.87 0.52
N LEU A 318 4.14 6.85 1.44
CA LEU A 318 4.62 8.21 1.17
C LEU A 318 6.10 8.21 0.79
N MET A 319 6.92 7.40 1.47
CA MET A 319 8.35 7.26 1.20
C MET A 319 8.66 6.48 -0.09
N VAL A 320 7.78 5.56 -0.50
CA VAL A 320 7.96 4.76 -1.73
C VAL A 320 7.78 5.61 -2.99
N GLY A 321 6.75 6.46 -3.04
CA GLY A 321 6.57 7.35 -4.19
C GLY A 321 5.15 7.81 -4.39
N ARG A 322 4.78 8.92 -3.75
CA ARG A 322 3.46 9.58 -3.91
C ARG A 322 3.18 10.08 -5.32
N GLU A 323 4.24 10.36 -6.09
CA GLU A 323 4.14 10.84 -7.47
C GLU A 323 3.84 9.72 -8.48
N ILE A 324 3.85 8.46 -8.03
CA ILE A 324 3.54 7.31 -8.88
C ILE A 324 2.02 7.11 -8.90
N SER A 325 1.38 7.57 -9.96
CA SER A 325 -0.07 7.53 -10.17
C SER A 325 -0.56 6.26 -10.87
N THR A 326 0.11 5.12 -10.66
CA THR A 326 -0.28 3.83 -11.27
C THR A 326 -0.13 2.65 -10.33
N PHE A 327 -0.92 1.61 -10.60
CA PHE A 327 -0.99 0.43 -9.74
C PHE A 327 0.23 -0.49 -9.85
N GLY A 328 0.58 -0.90 -11.08
CA GLY A 328 1.66 -1.83 -11.33
C GLY A 328 3.00 -1.26 -10.89
N ARG A 329 3.32 -0.04 -11.33
CA ARG A 329 4.58 0.61 -10.98
C ARG A 329 4.73 0.86 -9.50
N PHE A 330 3.70 1.40 -8.83
CA PHE A 330 3.77 1.68 -7.39
C PHE A 330 4.03 0.41 -6.60
N PHE A 331 3.36 -0.69 -6.95
CA PHE A 331 3.55 -1.95 -6.24
C PHE A 331 4.95 -2.55 -6.49
N ILE A 332 5.49 -2.44 -7.71
CA ILE A 332 6.88 -2.84 -8.00
C ILE A 332 7.88 -1.99 -7.21
N GLU A 333 7.70 -0.67 -7.13
CA GLU A 333 8.56 0.20 -6.31
C GLU A 333 8.44 -0.14 -4.83
N PHE A 334 7.23 -0.41 -4.33
CA PHE A 334 7.06 -0.92 -2.99
C PHE A 334 7.83 -2.22 -2.78
N LEU A 335 7.76 -3.20 -3.69
CA LEU A 335 8.50 -4.47 -3.58
C LEU A 335 10.02 -4.28 -3.59
N ARG A 336 10.53 -3.31 -4.35
CA ARG A 336 11.96 -2.98 -4.43
C ARG A 336 12.47 -2.16 -3.25
N TYR A 337 11.60 -1.34 -2.66
CA TYR A 337 11.93 -0.48 -1.54
C TYR A 337 12.46 -1.29 -0.35
N GLN A 338 13.68 -1.03 0.09
CA GLN A 338 14.22 -1.68 1.27
C GLN A 338 13.66 -1.01 2.52
N VAL A 339 12.75 -1.69 3.23
CA VAL A 339 12.17 -1.14 4.45
C VAL A 339 13.28 -1.09 5.51
N LYS A 340 13.75 0.12 5.82
CA LYS A 340 14.73 0.42 6.86
C LYS A 340 14.35 1.76 7.51
N LEU A 341 13.51 1.70 8.53
CA LEU A 341 12.93 2.89 9.16
C LEU A 341 13.82 3.46 10.27
N GLU A 342 14.65 2.62 10.91
CA GLU A 342 15.56 3.06 11.96
C GLU A 342 16.58 4.08 11.45
N GLY A 343 16.70 5.19 12.15
CA GLY A 343 17.62 6.27 11.79
C GLY A 343 17.09 7.18 10.68
N LEU A 344 15.77 7.16 10.40
CA LEU A 344 15.14 8.07 9.46
C LEU A 344 14.21 9.05 10.17
N THR A 345 14.17 10.28 9.64
CA THR A 345 13.20 11.30 10.02
C THR A 345 12.37 11.66 8.80
N LEU A 346 11.04 11.58 8.91
CA LEU A 346 10.09 12.03 7.89
C LEU A 346 9.39 13.30 8.37
N ASN A 347 9.59 14.40 7.65
CA ASN A 347 8.91 15.66 7.92
C ASN A 347 7.59 15.72 7.13
N LEU A 348 6.45 15.88 7.82
CA LEU A 348 5.11 15.86 7.20
C LEU A 348 4.73 17.16 6.47
N GLU A 349 5.51 18.25 6.62
CA GLU A 349 5.28 19.50 5.88
C GLU A 349 5.97 19.47 4.51
N THR A 350 7.20 18.99 4.48
CA THR A 350 8.03 18.93 3.26
C THR A 350 8.00 17.57 2.57
N LEU A 351 7.56 16.53 3.29
CA LEU A 351 7.59 15.12 2.90
C LEU A 351 8.98 14.60 2.54
N LYS A 352 10.02 15.32 3.00
CA LYS A 352 11.42 14.90 2.85
C LYS A 352 11.78 13.91 3.94
N VAL A 353 12.53 12.89 3.54
CA VAL A 353 13.17 11.93 4.42
C VAL A 353 14.63 12.32 4.60
N THR A 354 15.09 12.38 5.84
CA THR A 354 16.50 12.62 6.18
C THR A 354 17.00 11.54 7.12
N GLU A 355 18.30 11.26 7.10
CA GLU A 355 18.91 10.40 8.11
C GLU A 355 19.06 11.14 9.45
N ASN A 356 18.88 10.43 10.55
CA ASN A 356 19.11 10.91 11.90
C ASN A 356 20.08 9.99 12.66
N LYS A 357 20.80 10.58 13.62
CA LYS A 357 21.80 9.87 14.45
C LYS A 357 21.18 9.08 15.61
N ASN A 358 19.90 9.30 15.90
CA ASN A 358 19.22 8.76 17.08
C ASN A 358 18.85 7.28 16.95
N LYS A 359 19.09 6.66 15.77
CA LYS A 359 18.72 5.28 15.44
C LYS A 359 17.23 4.97 15.69
N ARG A 360 16.39 6.01 15.63
CA ARG A 360 14.93 5.92 15.81
C ARG A 360 14.25 6.38 14.53
N PHE A 361 13.06 5.86 14.28
CA PHE A 361 12.21 6.41 13.24
C PHE A 361 11.40 7.56 13.84
N GLU A 362 11.60 8.76 13.32
CA GLU A 362 10.99 9.99 13.81
C GLU A 362 10.06 10.57 12.74
N VAL A 363 8.87 11.00 13.15
CA VAL A 363 7.94 11.74 12.31
C VAL A 363 7.78 13.13 12.88
N VAL A 364 8.04 14.15 12.07
CA VAL A 364 8.06 15.55 12.49
C VAL A 364 6.91 16.29 11.85
N TYR A 365 6.19 17.06 12.66
CA TYR A 365 5.20 18.02 12.20
C TYR A 365 5.26 19.27 13.06
N GLN A 366 5.50 20.43 12.45
CA GLN A 366 5.73 21.69 13.16
C GLN A 366 6.82 21.51 14.25
N HIS A 367 6.43 21.60 15.52
CA HIS A 367 7.31 21.48 16.68
C HIS A 367 7.18 20.09 17.35
N ASP A 368 6.26 19.25 16.87
CA ASP A 368 6.04 17.90 17.38
C ASP A 368 7.00 16.91 16.71
N ILE A 369 7.65 16.10 17.54
CA ILE A 369 8.48 14.97 17.11
C ILE A 369 7.91 13.72 17.75
N VAL A 370 7.46 12.78 16.93
CA VAL A 370 6.88 11.51 17.39
C VAL A 370 7.78 10.37 16.94
N VAL A 371 8.24 9.58 17.90
CA VAL A 371 8.99 8.36 17.64
C VAL A 371 8.01 7.25 17.30
N VAL A 372 8.01 6.81 16.04
CA VAL A 372 7.21 5.68 15.59
C VAL A 372 8.06 4.42 15.73
N ARG A 373 7.60 3.45 16.53
CA ARG A 373 8.37 2.23 16.78
C ARG A 373 8.31 1.31 15.54
N PRO A 374 9.45 0.99 14.91
CA PRO A 374 9.46 0.01 13.83
C PRO A 374 9.25 -1.42 14.37
N PRO A 375 8.79 -2.36 13.52
CA PRO A 375 8.78 -3.78 13.84
C PRO A 375 10.18 -4.30 14.19
N PRO A 376 10.29 -5.43 14.91
CA PRO A 376 11.56 -6.08 15.18
C PRO A 376 12.36 -6.34 13.89
N LEU A 377 13.69 -6.18 13.94
CA LEU A 377 14.56 -6.33 12.77
C LEU A 377 14.35 -7.65 12.01
N LYS A 378 14.18 -8.77 12.73
CA LYS A 378 13.89 -10.08 12.13
C LYS A 378 12.60 -10.09 11.29
N ILE A 379 11.57 -9.37 11.72
CA ILE A 379 10.31 -9.21 10.98
C ILE A 379 10.53 -8.40 9.70
N ILE A 380 11.27 -7.29 9.80
CA ILE A 380 11.62 -6.45 8.64
C ILE A 380 12.48 -7.21 7.64
N GLN A 381 13.46 -7.99 8.10
CA GLN A 381 14.29 -8.86 7.26
C GLN A 381 13.43 -9.90 6.54
N ARG A 382 12.49 -10.56 7.23
CA ARG A 382 11.55 -11.51 6.62
C ARG A 382 10.66 -10.83 5.58
N LEU A 383 10.13 -9.64 5.86
CA LEU A 383 9.32 -8.86 4.92
C LEU A 383 10.12 -8.51 3.64
N ASN A 384 11.33 -7.99 3.80
CA ASN A 384 12.21 -7.69 2.67
C ASN A 384 12.56 -8.97 1.88
N GLY A 385 12.73 -10.12 2.57
CA GLY A 385 12.91 -11.43 1.95
C GLY A 385 11.70 -11.87 1.12
N LEU A 386 10.49 -11.76 1.67
CA LEU A 386 9.23 -12.04 0.99
C LEU A 386 9.10 -11.18 -0.27
N LYS A 387 9.33 -9.87 -0.17
CA LYS A 387 9.25 -8.94 -1.30
C LYS A 387 10.21 -9.33 -2.42
N LYS A 388 11.46 -9.67 -2.08
CA LYS A 388 12.45 -10.20 -3.04
C LYS A 388 12.00 -11.53 -3.67
N ALA A 389 11.41 -12.43 -2.89
CA ALA A 389 10.91 -13.69 -3.40
C ALA A 389 9.75 -13.49 -4.40
N VAL A 390 8.83 -12.58 -4.10
CA VAL A 390 7.71 -12.22 -5.00
C VAL A 390 8.23 -11.70 -6.34
N VAL A 391 9.19 -10.78 -6.33
CA VAL A 391 9.80 -10.25 -7.57
C VAL A 391 10.46 -11.35 -8.40
N LYS A 392 11.02 -12.39 -7.76
CA LYS A 392 11.69 -13.51 -8.44
C LYS A 392 10.73 -14.54 -9.05
N GLN A 393 9.48 -14.64 -8.59
CA GLN A 393 8.56 -15.71 -9.00
C GLN A 393 8.10 -15.63 -10.48
N LYS A 394 8.37 -14.52 -11.20
CA LYS A 394 8.03 -14.31 -12.63
C LYS A 394 6.63 -14.85 -13.00
N ILE A 395 5.61 -14.50 -12.22
CA ILE A 395 4.23 -14.92 -12.49
C ILE A 395 3.70 -14.11 -13.68
N ARG A 396 3.11 -14.79 -14.67
CA ARG A 396 2.42 -14.12 -15.78
C ARG A 396 1.34 -13.19 -15.23
N LEU A 397 1.15 -12.02 -15.85
CA LEU A 397 0.14 -11.07 -15.38
C LEU A 397 -1.28 -11.59 -15.61
N PHE A 398 -1.55 -12.09 -16.81
CA PHE A 398 -2.83 -12.62 -17.26
C PHE A 398 -2.72 -14.05 -17.78
N ASP A 399 -3.83 -14.78 -17.81
CA ASP A 399 -4.00 -15.99 -18.64
C ASP A 399 -4.57 -15.65 -20.02
N GLU A 400 -4.74 -16.67 -20.87
CA GLU A 400 -5.31 -16.56 -22.23
C GLU A 400 -6.74 -15.99 -22.24
N SER A 401 -7.46 -16.04 -21.12
CA SER A 401 -8.80 -15.45 -20.97
C SER A 401 -8.77 -14.05 -20.36
N PHE A 402 -7.59 -13.43 -20.31
CA PHE A 402 -7.36 -12.12 -19.70
C PHE A 402 -7.71 -12.06 -18.20
N ARG A 403 -7.67 -13.19 -17.49
CA ARG A 403 -7.86 -13.22 -16.03
C ARG A 403 -6.51 -13.01 -15.35
N LEU A 404 -6.49 -12.11 -14.37
CA LEU A 404 -5.30 -11.88 -13.55
C LEU A 404 -4.82 -13.20 -12.94
N GLN A 405 -3.52 -13.47 -12.98
CA GLN A 405 -2.89 -14.63 -12.33
C GLN A 405 -2.09 -14.24 -11.09
N THR A 406 -1.75 -12.95 -10.97
CA THR A 406 -1.05 -12.37 -9.82
C THR A 406 -1.82 -12.48 -8.51
N TYR A 407 -3.14 -12.73 -8.50
CA TYR A 407 -3.90 -12.99 -7.26
C TYR A 407 -3.32 -14.14 -6.43
N LYS A 408 -2.57 -15.06 -7.05
CA LYS A 408 -1.85 -16.14 -6.36
C LYS A 408 -0.85 -15.59 -5.32
N LEU A 409 -0.32 -14.39 -5.53
CA LEU A 409 0.56 -13.69 -4.57
C LEU A 409 -0.17 -13.16 -3.34
N LEU A 410 -1.51 -13.12 -3.36
CA LEU A 410 -2.36 -12.75 -2.23
C LEU A 410 -2.78 -13.98 -1.41
N GLN A 411 -2.22 -15.15 -1.69
CA GLN A 411 -2.40 -16.33 -0.83
C GLN A 411 -1.26 -16.41 0.18
N PRO A 412 -1.55 -16.67 1.46
CA PRO A 412 -0.51 -16.85 2.46
C PRO A 412 0.33 -18.08 2.11
N PHE A 413 1.64 -17.94 2.26
CA PHE A 413 2.55 -19.06 2.13
C PHE A 413 2.73 -19.72 3.49
N PHE A 414 2.48 -21.04 3.61
CA PHE A 414 2.54 -21.73 4.90
C PHE A 414 3.89 -22.39 5.21
N LYS A 415 4.87 -22.32 4.30
CA LYS A 415 6.21 -22.87 4.60
C LYS A 415 7.01 -21.90 5.44
N ASP A 416 8.03 -22.42 6.12
CA ASP A 416 8.92 -21.67 7.01
C ASP A 416 8.22 -21.08 8.26
N TYR A 417 7.13 -21.72 8.67
CA TYR A 417 6.47 -21.53 9.96
C TYR A 417 6.44 -22.87 10.67
N ASP A 418 6.63 -22.88 11.98
CA ASP A 418 6.68 -24.14 12.75
C ASP A 418 5.26 -24.73 12.86
N PHE A 419 4.24 -23.88 12.96
CA PHE A 419 2.85 -24.29 12.79
C PHE A 419 1.97 -23.14 12.30
N VAL A 420 0.79 -23.50 11.80
CA VAL A 420 -0.22 -22.56 11.29
C VAL A 420 -1.57 -22.92 11.87
N LEU A 421 -2.35 -21.92 12.27
CA LEU A 421 -3.72 -22.06 12.78
C LEU A 421 -4.73 -21.46 11.80
N SER A 422 -5.91 -22.06 11.68
CA SER A 422 -7.00 -21.53 10.87
C SER A 422 -8.38 -21.68 11.51
N LEU A 423 -9.25 -20.70 11.28
CA LEU A 423 -10.66 -20.78 11.70
C LEU A 423 -11.50 -21.61 10.73
N SER A 424 -11.03 -21.75 9.49
CA SER A 424 -11.71 -22.46 8.40
C SER A 424 -10.95 -23.73 8.02
N ASP A 425 -11.66 -24.74 7.54
CA ASP A 425 -11.04 -25.92 6.96
C ASP A 425 -10.16 -25.55 5.76
N LYS A 426 -9.00 -26.22 5.66
CA LYS A 426 -7.99 -26.02 4.62
C LYS A 426 -7.28 -27.33 4.30
N PRO A 427 -6.91 -27.59 3.04
CA PRO A 427 -6.16 -28.78 2.68
C PRO A 427 -4.89 -28.96 3.53
N GLY A 428 -4.74 -30.15 4.12
CA GLY A 428 -3.60 -30.52 4.97
C GLY A 428 -3.71 -30.11 6.44
N PHE A 429 -4.74 -29.37 6.85
CA PHE A 429 -4.94 -29.01 8.25
C PHE A 429 -5.70 -30.12 9.00
N ILE A 430 -5.42 -30.23 10.30
CA ILE A 430 -6.06 -31.16 11.22
C ILE A 430 -7.07 -30.38 12.08
N GLU A 431 -8.28 -30.92 12.23
CA GLU A 431 -9.32 -30.34 13.09
C GLU A 431 -9.03 -30.57 14.58
N VAL A 432 -9.27 -29.55 15.40
CA VAL A 432 -9.18 -29.62 16.87
C VAL A 432 -10.43 -30.31 17.41
N LYS A 433 -10.25 -31.47 18.04
CA LYS A 433 -11.35 -32.30 18.57
C LYS A 433 -12.12 -31.60 19.70
N ASP A 434 -11.40 -31.01 20.65
CA ASP A 434 -11.99 -30.33 21.81
C ASP A 434 -12.22 -28.85 21.50
N LYS A 435 -13.35 -28.57 20.86
CA LYS A 435 -13.70 -27.21 20.42
C LYS A 435 -13.99 -26.31 21.62
N VAL A 436 -13.10 -25.36 21.87
CA VAL A 436 -13.37 -24.26 22.81
C VAL A 436 -14.30 -23.24 22.13
N MET A 437 -15.30 -22.74 22.86
CA MET A 437 -16.15 -21.65 22.37
C MET A 437 -15.28 -20.43 22.02
N GLN A 438 -15.60 -19.78 20.90
CA GLN A 438 -14.81 -18.66 20.42
C GLN A 438 -14.90 -17.47 21.40
N PRO A 439 -13.79 -17.01 21.99
CA PRO A 439 -13.82 -16.01 23.05
C PRO A 439 -14.07 -14.58 22.54
N PHE A 440 -14.01 -14.35 21.22
CA PHE A 440 -14.05 -13.00 20.66
C PHE A 440 -15.47 -12.44 20.55
N LEU A 441 -15.64 -11.20 21.01
CA LEU A 441 -16.91 -10.43 21.04
C LEU A 441 -17.68 -10.37 19.70
N PHE A 442 -17.04 -10.68 18.56
CA PHE A 442 -17.69 -10.82 17.25
C PHE A 442 -17.13 -11.96 16.38
N GLY A 443 -16.48 -12.95 16.98
CA GLY A 443 -15.90 -14.08 16.24
C GLY A 443 -14.66 -13.74 15.40
N VAL A 444 -13.97 -12.66 15.72
CA VAL A 444 -12.70 -12.26 15.08
C VAL A 444 -11.63 -12.04 16.15
N PRO A 445 -10.46 -12.68 16.05
CA PRO A 445 -9.35 -12.43 16.96
C PRO A 445 -8.99 -10.96 17.10
N LEU A 446 -8.89 -10.48 18.33
CA LEU A 446 -8.28 -9.18 18.62
C LEU A 446 -6.76 -9.34 18.50
N ILE A 447 -6.15 -8.57 17.61
CA ILE A 447 -4.70 -8.65 17.31
C ILE A 447 -3.85 -8.47 18.57
N ASP A 448 -4.30 -7.60 19.48
CA ASP A 448 -3.64 -7.31 20.75
C ASP A 448 -3.43 -8.56 21.62
N GLU A 449 -4.27 -9.60 21.46
CA GLU A 449 -4.15 -10.85 22.22
C GLU A 449 -2.93 -11.67 21.80
N PHE A 450 -2.51 -11.62 20.53
CA PHE A 450 -1.27 -12.26 20.07
C PHE A 450 -0.02 -11.49 20.52
N LEU A 451 -0.20 -10.22 20.88
CA LEU A 451 0.85 -9.28 21.19
C LEU A 451 1.08 -9.12 22.69
N LEU A 452 0.49 -10.00 23.51
CA LEU A 452 0.78 -10.07 24.95
C LEU A 452 2.28 -10.36 25.18
N PRO A 453 2.93 -9.72 26.17
CA PRO A 453 4.37 -9.85 26.39
C PRO A 453 4.86 -11.30 26.52
N ASN A 454 4.09 -12.15 27.20
CA ASN A 454 4.39 -13.56 27.42
C ASN A 454 4.29 -14.43 26.15
N LEU A 455 3.51 -14.01 25.15
CA LEU A 455 3.44 -14.68 23.85
C LEU A 455 4.52 -14.14 22.92
N LYS A 456 4.72 -12.82 22.89
CA LYS A 456 5.77 -12.14 22.12
C LYS A 456 7.17 -12.67 22.41
N SER A 457 7.45 -13.09 23.64
CA SER A 457 8.73 -13.69 24.00
C SER A 457 8.90 -15.13 23.46
N LYS A 458 7.81 -15.83 23.14
CA LYS A 458 7.83 -17.23 22.67
C LYS A 458 7.91 -17.37 21.15
N GLY A 459 7.59 -16.33 20.39
CA GLY A 459 7.69 -16.39 18.93
C GLY A 459 7.20 -15.15 18.19
N TYR A 460 7.17 -15.27 16.87
CA TYR A 460 6.66 -14.30 15.92
C TYR A 460 5.32 -14.77 15.34
N PHE A 461 4.36 -13.85 15.28
CA PHE A 461 2.96 -14.12 14.97
C PHE A 461 2.55 -13.33 13.74
N PHE A 462 2.14 -14.02 12.68
CA PHE A 462 1.70 -13.40 11.43
C PHE A 462 0.23 -13.76 11.21
N TYR A 463 -0.66 -12.83 11.50
CA TYR A 463 -2.11 -13.06 11.42
C TYR A 463 -2.71 -12.36 10.21
N SER A 464 -3.36 -13.12 9.35
CA SER A 464 -4.14 -12.61 8.22
C SER A 464 -5.63 -12.65 8.55
N PRO A 465 -6.26 -11.51 8.90
CA PRO A 465 -7.70 -11.40 9.07
C PRO A 465 -8.49 -11.93 7.86
N ARG A 466 -8.06 -11.55 6.64
CA ARG A 466 -8.72 -11.94 5.39
C ARG A 466 -8.77 -13.44 5.18
N HIS A 467 -7.69 -14.15 5.48
CA HIS A 467 -7.62 -15.59 5.34
C HIS A 467 -8.01 -16.34 6.61
N SER A 468 -8.21 -15.61 7.72
CA SER A 468 -8.47 -16.15 9.05
C SER A 468 -7.44 -17.20 9.45
N VAL A 469 -6.17 -16.85 9.26
CA VAL A 469 -5.01 -17.72 9.50
C VAL A 469 -3.96 -17.01 10.35
N LEU A 470 -3.45 -17.71 11.36
CA LEU A 470 -2.27 -17.31 12.13
C LEU A 470 -1.09 -18.22 11.77
N MET A 471 -0.02 -17.66 11.21
CA MET A 471 1.24 -18.36 10.96
C MET A 471 2.23 -18.03 12.07
N VAL A 472 2.84 -19.05 12.67
CA VAL A 472 3.68 -18.88 13.87
C VAL A 472 5.10 -19.39 13.61
N LYS A 473 6.08 -18.55 13.95
CA LYS A 473 7.50 -18.93 14.02
C LYS A 473 7.95 -18.83 15.47
N VAL A 474 8.27 -19.95 16.07
CA VAL A 474 8.64 -20.11 17.48
C VAL A 474 10.10 -19.71 17.66
N ASN A 475 10.41 -19.06 18.78
CA ASN A 475 11.78 -18.77 19.15
C ASN A 475 12.49 -20.08 19.55
N GLU A 476 13.78 -20.20 19.25
CA GLU A 476 14.56 -21.44 19.48
C GLU A 476 14.54 -21.92 20.94
N GLU A 477 14.36 -21.01 21.89
CA GLU A 477 14.30 -21.30 23.33
C GLU A 477 12.90 -21.77 23.80
N SER A 478 11.90 -21.82 22.92
CA SER A 478 10.50 -22.12 23.26
C SER A 478 10.02 -23.42 22.62
N ASN A 479 9.17 -24.17 23.33
CA ASN A 479 8.58 -25.40 22.80
C ASN A 479 7.44 -25.08 21.82
N PRO A 480 7.51 -25.50 20.54
CA PRO A 480 6.49 -25.20 19.55
C PRO A 480 5.15 -25.90 19.83
N GLU A 481 5.18 -27.10 20.40
CA GLU A 481 3.98 -27.84 20.75
C GLU A 481 3.24 -27.20 21.94
N GLU A 482 3.97 -26.73 22.95
CA GLU A 482 3.38 -25.99 24.07
C GLU A 482 2.69 -24.70 23.58
N LEU A 483 3.39 -23.91 22.75
CA LEU A 483 2.84 -22.67 22.21
C LEU A 483 1.61 -22.92 21.33
N LEU A 484 1.62 -24.00 20.54
CA LEU A 484 0.48 -24.43 19.73
C LEU A 484 -0.77 -24.63 20.61
N TYR A 485 -0.67 -25.45 21.66
CA TYR A 485 -1.82 -25.72 22.53
C TYR A 485 -2.30 -24.47 23.28
N VAL A 486 -1.37 -23.63 23.77
CA VAL A 486 -1.72 -22.36 24.43
C VAL A 486 -2.52 -21.45 23.49
N LEU A 487 -2.09 -21.33 22.22
CA LEU A 487 -2.79 -20.51 21.25
C LEU A 487 -4.15 -21.10 20.88
N LEU A 488 -4.26 -22.40 20.66
CA LEU A 488 -5.54 -23.06 20.38
C LEU A 488 -6.57 -22.78 21.49
N LEU A 489 -6.17 -22.93 22.76
CA LEU A 489 -7.03 -22.66 23.91
C LEU A 489 -7.43 -21.18 24.02
N LYS A 490 -6.48 -20.26 23.79
CA LYS A 490 -6.72 -18.81 23.92
C LYS A 490 -7.57 -18.22 22.81
N THR A 491 -7.51 -18.79 21.61
CA THR A 491 -8.02 -18.13 20.40
C THR A 491 -9.21 -18.85 19.78
N GLY A 492 -9.42 -20.13 20.11
CA GLY A 492 -10.50 -20.92 19.50
C GLY A 492 -10.31 -21.18 18.00
N PHE A 493 -9.07 -21.15 17.50
CA PHE A 493 -8.77 -21.67 16.17
C PHE A 493 -9.18 -23.14 16.07
N ARG A 494 -9.78 -23.52 14.94
CA ARG A 494 -10.45 -24.83 14.77
C ARG A 494 -9.60 -25.85 14.05
N TYR A 495 -8.61 -25.38 13.30
CA TYR A 495 -7.76 -26.20 12.46
C TYR A 495 -6.31 -25.78 12.66
N PHE A 496 -5.38 -26.72 12.54
CA PHE A 496 -3.95 -26.43 12.58
C PHE A 496 -3.15 -27.29 11.59
N LEU A 497 -2.00 -26.77 11.17
CA LEU A 497 -0.97 -27.46 10.40
C LEU A 497 0.31 -27.47 11.25
N ARG A 498 0.89 -28.65 11.50
CA ARG A 498 2.18 -28.81 12.19
C ARG A 498 3.29 -29.00 11.15
N ASN A 499 4.40 -28.29 11.31
CA ASN A 499 5.58 -28.36 10.44
C ASN A 499 6.89 -28.57 11.22
N PHE A 500 6.81 -28.85 12.52
CA PHE A 500 7.96 -29.07 13.41
C PHE A 500 8.17 -30.56 13.74
#